data_AF-A0A177Y568-F1
#
_entry.id   AF-A0A177Y568-F1
#
_cell.length_a   1.000
_cell.length_b   1.000
_cell.length_c   1.000
_cell.angle_alpha   90.00
_cell.angle_beta   90.00
_cell.angle_gamma   90.00
#
_symmetry.space_group_name_H-M   'P 1'
#
loop_
_entity.id
_entity.type
_entity.pdbx_description
1 polymer ?
#
loop_
_entity_poly.entity_id
_entity_poly.type
_entity_poly.pdbx_seq_one_letter_code
_entity_poly.pdbx_strand_id
1 'polypeptide(L)'
;MSHSVYLKLATLLVKADLRREERQWKRKLRRSAFDIPWNNEHLLRDIGLEQDGRPVGFSEPDSVKAERRIRHLRRVLSARIPT
;
A
#
# COMPACT_ATOMS: atom_id res chain seq x y z
N MET A 1 35.71 31.52 -2.55
CA MET A 1 34.95 30.74 -1.55
C MET A 1 33.51 30.58 -2.02
N SER A 2 33.21 29.50 -2.74
CA SER A 2 31.94 29.28 -3.43
C SER A 2 30.85 28.80 -2.46
N HIS A 3 30.16 29.73 -1.80
CA HIS A 3 28.98 29.47 -0.93
C HIS A 3 27.93 28.57 -1.60
N SER A 4 27.84 28.60 -2.93
CA SER A 4 26.96 27.74 -3.72
C SER A 4 27.25 26.25 -3.60
N VAL A 5 28.51 25.85 -3.35
CA VAL A 5 28.88 24.43 -3.18
C VAL A 5 28.33 23.88 -1.87
N TYR A 6 28.42 24.64 -0.79
CA TYR A 6 27.88 24.25 0.51
C TYR A 6 26.36 24.14 0.49
N LEU A 7 25.66 25.07 -0.19
CA LEU A 7 24.20 24.99 -0.34
C LEU A 7 23.77 23.77 -1.17
N LYS A 8 24.52 23.42 -2.22
CA LYS A 8 24.26 22.21 -3.01
C LYS A 8 24.48 20.94 -2.20
N LEU A 9 25.53 20.89 -1.37
CA LEU A 9 25.79 19.76 -0.49
C LEU A 9 24.72 19.61 0.60
N ALA A 10 24.35 20.72 1.26
CA ALA A 10 23.32 20.71 2.30
C ALA A 10 21.99 20.19 1.77
N THR A 11 21.56 20.66 0.60
CA THR A 11 20.31 20.21 -0.03
C THR A 11 20.35 18.74 -0.44
N LEU A 12 21.51 18.24 -0.89
CA LEU A 12 21.69 16.82 -1.21
C LEU A 12 21.59 15.95 0.05
N LEU A 13 22.25 16.34 1.14
CA LEU A 13 22.24 15.61 2.40
C LEU A 13 20.83 15.55 3.00
N VAL A 14 20.10 16.66 3.04
CA VAL A 14 18.70 16.70 3.52
C VAL A 14 17.81 15.77 2.70
N LYS A 15 17.93 15.79 1.36
CA LYS A 15 17.16 14.87 0.50
C LYS A 15 17.52 13.41 0.73
N ALA A 16 18.79 13.11 0.96
CA ALA A 16 19.25 11.75 1.25
C ALA A 16 18.68 11.23 2.58
N ASP A 17 18.62 12.10 3.59
CA ASP A 17 18.12 11.75 4.91
C ASP A 17 16.61 11.50 4.89
N LEU A 18 15.83 12.38 4.24
CA LEU A 18 14.39 12.16 4.02
C LEU A 18 14.12 10.82 3.33
N ARG A 19 14.90 10.47 2.30
CA ARG A 19 14.78 9.18 1.62
C ARG A 19 15.15 7.99 2.50
N ARG A 20 16.03 8.18 3.49
CA ARG A 20 16.41 7.14 4.44
C ARG A 20 15.30 6.93 5.46
N GLU A 21 14.76 8.01 6.03
CA GLU A 21 13.62 7.97 6.94
C GLU A 21 12.41 7.32 6.28
N GLU A 22 12.06 7.73 5.05
CA GLU A 22 10.95 7.14 4.31
C GLU A 22 11.12 5.64 4.11
N ARG A 23 12.35 5.18 3.81
CA ARG A 23 12.67 3.74 3.70
C ARG A 23 12.54 3.01 5.03
N GLN A 24 13.00 3.60 6.13
CA GLN A 24 12.86 3.02 7.46
C GLN A 24 11.39 2.96 7.88
N TRP A 25 10.64 4.02 7.62
CA TRP A 25 9.20 4.07 7.88
C TRP A 25 8.46 3.02 7.06
N LYS A 26 8.68 2.90 5.75
CA LYS A 26 8.10 1.84 4.92
C LYS A 26 8.46 0.42 5.37
N ARG A 27 9.65 0.23 5.97
CA ARG A 27 10.04 -1.07 6.56
C ARG A 27 9.29 -1.35 7.87
N LYS A 28 9.14 -0.34 8.74
CA LYS A 28 8.34 -0.46 9.97
C LYS A 28 6.87 -0.71 9.64
N LEU A 29 6.30 0.08 8.73
CA LEU A 29 4.90 -0.04 8.31
C LEU A 29 4.59 -1.41 7.70
N ARG A 30 5.52 -1.96 6.90
CA ARG A 30 5.38 -3.33 6.38
C ARG A 30 5.36 -4.38 7.48
N ARG A 31 6.14 -4.20 8.56
CA ARG A 31 6.11 -5.12 9.71
C ARG A 31 4.83 -4.97 10.51
N SER A 32 4.37 -3.74 10.76
CA SER A 32 3.12 -3.51 11.50
C SER A 32 1.88 -3.93 10.71
N ALA A 33 1.94 -3.97 9.37
CA ALA A 33 0.87 -4.53 8.54
C ALA A 33 0.66 -6.06 8.77
N PHE A 34 1.63 -6.77 9.37
CA PHE A 34 1.43 -8.15 9.80
C PHE A 34 0.79 -8.27 11.19
N ASP A 35 0.89 -7.23 12.03
CA ASP A 35 0.29 -7.15 13.38
C ASP A 35 -1.14 -6.60 13.37
N ILE A 36 -1.82 -6.61 12.21
CA ILE A 36 -3.21 -6.19 12.14
C ILE A 36 -4.05 -7.15 13.02
N PRO A 37 -4.87 -6.62 13.96
CA PRO A 37 -5.64 -7.45 14.88
C PRO A 37 -6.88 -8.03 14.17
N TRP A 38 -6.67 -8.95 13.22
CA TRP A 38 -7.72 -9.59 12.40
C TRP A 38 -8.83 -10.23 13.23
N ASN A 39 -8.52 -10.66 14.46
CA ASN A 39 -9.45 -11.32 15.35
C ASN A 39 -10.35 -10.36 16.15
N ASN A 40 -10.13 -9.04 16.06
CA ASN A 40 -10.91 -8.06 16.83
C ASN A 40 -11.58 -7.04 15.89
N GLU A 41 -12.85 -7.28 15.59
CA GLU A 41 -13.65 -6.44 14.69
C GLU A 41 -13.77 -4.99 15.17
N HIS A 42 -13.84 -4.75 16.48
CA HIS A 42 -13.92 -3.40 17.03
C HIS A 42 -12.62 -2.62 16.80
N LEU A 43 -11.47 -3.25 17.05
CA LEU A 43 -10.16 -2.64 16.78
C LEU A 43 -9.93 -2.41 15.28
N LEU A 44 -10.39 -3.33 14.43
CA LEU A 44 -10.33 -3.13 12.98
C LEU A 44 -11.15 -1.90 12.58
N ARG A 45 -12.36 -1.74 13.13
CA ARG A 45 -13.24 -0.60 12.85
C ARG A 45 -12.63 0.73 13.31
N ASP A 46 -11.96 0.75 14.45
CA ASP A 46 -11.23 1.92 14.97
C ASP A 46 -10.03 2.30 14.08
N ILE A 47 -9.36 1.30 13.50
CA ILE A 47 -8.27 1.49 12.52
C ILE A 47 -8.84 1.90 11.13
N GLY A 48 -10.17 1.81 10.94
CA GLY A 48 -10.82 2.10 9.68
C GLY A 48 -10.73 0.94 8.67
N LEU A 49 -10.65 -0.29 9.15
CA LEU A 49 -10.69 -1.53 8.35
C LEU A 49 -11.97 -2.33 8.66
N GLU A 50 -12.55 -2.93 7.63
CA GLU A 50 -13.57 -3.97 7.75
C GLU A 50 -12.90 -5.33 8.06
N GLN A 51 -13.69 -6.31 8.48
CA GLN A 51 -13.22 -7.67 8.80
C GLN A 51 -12.51 -8.34 7.61
N ASP A 52 -12.88 -7.97 6.38
CA ASP A 52 -12.25 -8.40 5.14
C ASP A 52 -10.92 -7.66 4.84
N GLY A 53 -10.47 -6.78 5.72
CA GLY A 53 -9.25 -5.97 5.56
C GLY A 53 -9.41 -4.79 4.61
N ARG A 54 -10.65 -4.47 4.23
CA ARG A 54 -10.96 -3.37 3.33
C ARG A 54 -11.10 -2.06 4.11
N PRO A 55 -10.63 -0.92 3.60
CA PRO A 55 -10.85 0.34 4.28
C PRO A 55 -12.34 0.67 4.37
N VAL A 56 -12.80 1.01 5.58
CA VAL A 56 -14.19 1.39 5.89
C VAL A 56 -14.55 2.62 5.05
N GLY A 57 -15.65 2.54 4.30
CA GLY A 57 -16.13 3.63 3.45
C GLY A 57 -15.44 3.76 2.09
N PHE A 58 -14.41 2.96 1.80
CA PHE A 58 -13.79 2.94 0.48
C PHE A 58 -14.43 1.85 -0.40
N SER A 59 -15.59 2.15 -0.98
CA SER A 59 -16.14 1.33 -2.05
C SER A 59 -15.40 1.64 -3.34
N GLU A 60 -14.54 0.73 -3.79
CA GLU A 60 -14.00 0.77 -5.15
C GLU A 60 -15.19 0.89 -6.14
N PRO A 61 -15.11 1.75 -7.19
CA PRO A 61 -16.22 1.92 -8.12
C PRO A 61 -16.63 0.57 -8.72
N ASP A 62 -17.94 0.35 -8.90
CA ASP A 62 -18.45 -0.95 -9.33
C ASP A 62 -17.92 -1.37 -10.71
N SER A 63 -17.54 -0.40 -11.55
CA SER A 63 -16.84 -0.63 -12.83
C SER A 63 -15.51 -1.37 -12.64
N VAL A 64 -14.72 -0.98 -11.64
CA VAL A 64 -13.41 -1.59 -11.34
C VAL A 64 -13.58 -2.99 -10.76
N LYS A 65 -14.59 -3.17 -9.88
CA LYS A 65 -14.95 -4.49 -9.34
C LYS A 65 -15.38 -5.46 -10.46
N ALA A 66 -16.23 -4.98 -11.37
CA ALA A 66 -16.70 -5.76 -12.51
C ALA A 66 -15.54 -6.14 -13.45
N GLU A 67 -14.66 -5.20 -13.78
CA GLU A 67 -13.50 -5.46 -14.65
C GLU A 67 -12.55 -6.50 -14.03
N ARG A 68 -12.25 -6.38 -12.74
CA ARG A 68 -11.43 -7.36 -12.01
C ARG A 68 -12.09 -8.74 -12.05
N ARG A 69 -13.40 -8.82 -11.85
CA ARG A 69 -14.15 -10.08 -11.88
C ARG A 69 -14.16 -10.73 -13.27
N ILE A 70 -14.39 -9.94 -14.32
CA ILE A 70 -14.32 -10.40 -15.72
C ILE A 70 -12.92 -10.93 -16.04
N ARG A 71 -11.86 -10.23 -15.60
CA ARG A 71 -10.47 -10.66 -15.80
C ARG A 71 -10.20 -12.03 -15.17
N HIS A 72 -10.66 -12.25 -13.93
CA HIS A 72 -10.51 -13.54 -13.26
C HIS A 72 -11.31 -14.65 -13.95
N LEU A 73 -12.57 -14.38 -14.32
CA LEU A 73 -13.39 -15.34 -15.06
C LEU A 73 -12.76 -15.73 -16.39
N ARG A 74 -12.24 -14.75 -17.15
CA ARG A 74 -11.55 -15.00 -18.41
C ARG A 74 -10.33 -15.88 -18.23
N ARG A 75 -9.55 -15.64 -17.17
CA ARG A 75 -8.36 -16.43 -16.83
C ARG A 75 -8.72 -17.88 -16.48
N VAL A 76 -9.79 -18.08 -15.71
CA VAL A 76 -10.27 -19.42 -15.36
C VAL A 76 -10.77 -20.16 -16.60
N LEU A 77 -11.58 -19.49 -17.43
CA LEU A 77 -12.09 -20.06 -18.67
C LEU A 77 -10.97 -20.39 -19.67
N SER A 78 -9.96 -19.53 -19.81
CA SER A 78 -8.80 -19.80 -20.68
C SER A 78 -7.90 -20.92 -20.18
N ALA A 79 -7.85 -21.14 -18.87
CA ALA A 79 -7.07 -22.22 -18.26
C ALA A 79 -7.82 -23.56 -18.28
N ARG A 80 -9.10 -23.58 -18.67
CA ARG A 80 -9.88 -24.80 -18.78
C ARG A 80 -9.42 -25.57 -20.02
N ILE A 81 -8.85 -26.74 -19.81
CA ILE A 81 -8.53 -27.67 -20.88
C ILE A 81 -9.86 -28.12 -21.51
N PRO A 82 -10.04 -27.99 -22.83
CA PRO A 82 -11.21 -28.54 -23.49
C PRO A 82 -11.14 -30.07 -23.38
N THR A 83 -12.10 -30.63 -22.64
CA THR A 83 -12.36 -32.08 -22.60
C THR A 83 -13.11 -32.51 -23.84
#